data_AF-A0A4T5EE92-F1
#
_entry.id   AF-A0A4T5EE92-F1
#
_cell.length_a   1.000
_cell.length_b   1.000
_cell.length_c   1.000
_cell.angle_alpha   90.00
_cell.angle_beta   90.00
_cell.angle_gamma   90.00
#
_symmetry.space_group_name_H-M   'P 1'
#
loop_
_entity.id
_entity.type
_entity.pdbx_description
1 polymer ?
#
loop_
_entity_poly.entity_id
_entity_poly.type
_entity_poly.pdbx_seq_one_letter_code
_entity_poly.pdbx_strand_id
1 'polypeptide(L)'
;MNQTIFLRSKQQQQFAINAILATTLDKDKPVTIRITDYKRNLDQNAKFHAMVADISRQVQWCGRWLKPEQWKVLLISGHAVATKQEADVLPGLEGECVNIRESSAQMSVKRMASLIEYTTSWAVEKGVRFTDRRYE
;
A
#
# COMPACT_ATOMS: atom_id res chain seq x y z
N MET A 1 -2.26 -15.37 2.17
CA MET A 1 -2.16 -14.56 0.95
C MET A 1 -3.48 -13.80 0.82
N ASN A 2 -3.48 -12.46 0.81
CA ASN A 2 -4.73 -11.70 0.68
C ASN A 2 -5.07 -11.57 -0.81
N GLN A 3 -6.22 -12.10 -1.23
CA GLN A 3 -6.71 -12.03 -2.61
C GLN A 3 -7.97 -11.17 -2.65
N THR A 4 -8.02 -10.23 -3.60
CA THR A 4 -9.18 -9.37 -3.84
C THR A 4 -9.78 -9.75 -5.19
N ILE A 5 -11.07 -10.08 -5.23
CA ILE A 5 -11.81 -10.39 -6.46
C ILE A 5 -12.79 -9.24 -6.72
N PHE A 6 -12.64 -8.56 -7.85
CA PHE A 6 -13.58 -7.52 -8.27
C PHE A 6 -14.80 -8.16 -8.93
N LEU A 7 -15.98 -7.97 -8.34
CA LEU A 7 -17.24 -8.48 -8.88
C LEU A 7 -17.83 -7.50 -9.90
N ARG A 8 -17.38 -7.57 -11.16
CA ARG A 8 -17.87 -6.75 -12.28
C ARG A 8 -18.76 -7.54 -13.24
N SER A 9 -18.72 -8.87 -13.18
CA SER A 9 -19.52 -9.77 -14.04
C SER A 9 -19.97 -11.04 -13.29
N LYS A 10 -20.95 -11.75 -13.88
CA LYS A 10 -21.40 -13.07 -13.39
C LYS A 10 -20.29 -14.11 -13.36
N GLN A 11 -19.34 -14.03 -14.28
CA GLN A 11 -18.17 -14.92 -14.31
C GLN A 11 -17.28 -14.71 -13.08
N GLN A 12 -17.00 -13.46 -12.71
CA GLN A 12 -16.22 -13.15 -11.51
C GLN A 12 -16.96 -13.53 -10.22
N GLN A 13 -18.29 -13.38 -10.21
CA GLN A 13 -19.13 -13.87 -9.12
C GLN A 13 -19.00 -15.40 -8.95
N GLN A 14 -19.10 -16.15 -10.05
CA GLN A 14 -18.95 -17.61 -10.00
C GLN A 14 -17.55 -18.04 -9.56
N PHE A 15 -16.51 -17.34 -10.03
CA PHE A 15 -15.14 -17.58 -9.60
C PHE A 15 -14.97 -17.40 -8.08
N ALA A 16 -15.52 -16.32 -7.51
CA ALA A 16 -15.46 -16.08 -6.07
C ALA A 16 -16.17 -17.19 -5.26
N ILE A 17 -17.34 -17.64 -5.73
CA ILE A 17 -18.08 -18.76 -5.10
C ILE A 17 -17.22 -20.03 -5.09
N ASN A 18 -16.64 -20.37 -6.24
CA ASN A 18 -15.81 -21.57 -6.36
C ASN A 18 -14.57 -21.50 -5.46
N ALA A 19 -13.93 -20.33 -5.34
CA ALA A 19 -12.81 -20.12 -4.44
C ALA A 19 -13.18 -20.32 -2.96
N ILE A 20 -14.36 -19.83 -2.55
CA ILE A 20 -14.89 -20.03 -1.19
C ILE A 20 -15.12 -21.52 -0.93
N LEU A 21 -15.77 -22.23 -1.84
CA LEU A 21 -16.07 -23.67 -1.70
C LEU A 21 -14.80 -24.53 -1.65
N ALA A 22 -13.73 -24.13 -2.35
CA ALA A 22 -12.46 -24.85 -2.36
C ALA A 22 -11.59 -24.57 -1.12
N THR A 23 -11.97 -23.63 -0.27
CA THR A 23 -11.15 -23.22 0.88
C THR A 23 -11.28 -24.22 2.03
N THR A 24 -10.14 -24.70 2.54
CA THR A 24 -10.11 -25.56 3.74
C THR A 24 -10.53 -24.77 4.97
N LEU A 25 -11.47 -25.31 5.74
CA LEU A 25 -11.99 -24.70 6.96
C LEU A 25 -11.26 -25.24 8.19
N ASP A 26 -10.83 -24.33 9.05
CA ASP A 26 -10.18 -24.62 10.34
C ASP A 26 -10.96 -23.87 11.43
N LYS A 27 -11.35 -24.58 12.50
CA LYS A 27 -12.12 -24.01 13.62
C LYS A 27 -11.32 -22.97 14.41
N ASP A 28 -10.01 -23.16 14.54
CA ASP A 28 -9.13 -22.30 15.30
C ASP A 28 -8.54 -21.17 14.44
N LYS A 29 -8.54 -21.35 13.10
CA LYS A 29 -8.07 -20.38 12.11
C LYS A 29 -9.12 -20.13 11.03
N PRO A 30 -10.22 -19.42 11.35
CA PRO A 30 -11.30 -19.22 10.40
C PRO A 30 -10.86 -18.38 9.19
N VAL A 31 -11.39 -18.72 8.03
CA VAL A 31 -11.24 -17.89 6.83
C VAL A 31 -12.22 -16.71 6.92
N THR A 32 -11.71 -15.50 6.68
CA THR A 32 -12.53 -14.28 6.72
C THR A 32 -12.87 -13.80 5.31
N ILE A 33 -14.15 -13.50 5.06
CA ILE A 33 -14.63 -12.88 3.81
C ILE A 33 -15.03 -11.43 4.10
N ARG A 34 -14.60 -10.51 3.24
CA ARG A 34 -14.96 -9.09 3.33
C ARG A 34 -15.54 -8.62 2.00
N ILE A 35 -16.80 -8.19 2.02
CA ILE A 35 -17.48 -7.56 0.88
C ILE A 35 -17.56 -6.07 1.15
N THR A 36 -17.11 -5.25 0.22
CA THR A 36 -17.09 -3.79 0.34
C THR A 36 -17.43 -3.14 -0.98
N ASP A 37 -18.04 -1.96 -0.93
CA ASP A 37 -18.21 -1.13 -2.11
C ASP A 37 -16.88 -0.81 -2.78
N TYR A 38 -16.89 -0.72 -4.11
CA TYR A 38 -15.73 -0.25 -4.85
C TYR A 38 -15.48 1.22 -4.53
N LYS A 39 -14.37 1.50 -3.85
CA LYS A 39 -13.88 2.88 -3.71
C LYS A 39 -12.99 3.18 -4.92
N ARG A 40 -13.25 4.30 -5.61
CA ARG A 40 -12.40 4.77 -6.73
C ARG A 40 -10.92 4.92 -6.36
N ASN A 41 -10.58 5.01 -5.07
CA ASN A 41 -9.19 5.07 -4.60
C ASN A 41 -8.51 3.70 -4.45
N LEU A 42 -9.22 2.59 -4.64
CA LEU A 42 -8.67 1.24 -4.40
C LEU A 42 -7.56 0.91 -5.41
N ASP A 43 -7.73 1.28 -6.67
CA ASP A 43 -6.72 1.07 -7.72
C ASP A 43 -5.45 1.90 -7.44
N GLN A 44 -5.61 3.15 -6.98
CA GLN A 44 -4.49 4.01 -6.59
C GLN A 44 -3.75 3.45 -5.37
N ASN A 45 -4.49 2.99 -4.35
CA ASN A 45 -3.91 2.34 -3.18
C ASN A 45 -3.13 1.09 -3.59
N ALA A 46 -3.73 0.21 -4.41
CA ALA A 46 -3.07 -0.99 -4.90
C ALA A 46 -1.79 -0.67 -5.68
N LYS A 47 -1.85 0.35 -6.56
CA LYS A 47 -0.68 0.85 -7.29
C LYS A 47 0.42 1.33 -6.35
N PHE A 48 0.10 2.18 -5.39
CA PHE A 48 1.08 2.69 -4.41
C PHE A 48 1.71 1.54 -3.63
N HIS A 49 0.92 0.57 -3.18
CA HIS A 49 1.43 -0.61 -2.47
C HIS A 49 2.37 -1.47 -3.34
N ALA A 50 2.06 -1.66 -4.63
CA ALA A 50 2.94 -2.36 -5.56
C ALA A 50 4.28 -1.63 -5.75
N MET A 51 4.24 -0.30 -5.94
CA MET A 51 5.44 0.53 -6.06
C MET A 51 6.33 0.44 -4.82
N VAL A 52 5.74 0.51 -3.63
CA VAL A 52 6.48 0.38 -2.36
C VAL A 52 7.14 -0.99 -2.23
N ALA A 53 6.45 -2.05 -2.68
CA ALA A 53 7.02 -3.39 -2.69
C ALA A 53 8.20 -3.52 -3.67
N ASP A 54 8.14 -2.88 -4.84
CA ASP A 54 9.26 -2.81 -5.79
C ASP A 54 10.47 -2.08 -5.19
N ILE A 55 10.24 -0.92 -4.56
CA ILE A 55 11.29 -0.14 -3.88
C ILE A 55 11.95 -0.99 -2.78
N SER A 56 11.15 -1.67 -1.96
CA SER A 56 11.62 -2.51 -0.86
C SER A 56 12.58 -3.62 -1.30
N ARG A 57 12.41 -4.15 -2.52
CA ARG A 57 13.28 -5.18 -3.08
C ARG A 57 14.56 -4.65 -3.73
N GLN A 58 14.60 -3.37 -4.08
CA GLN A 58 15.64 -2.81 -4.95
C GLN A 58 16.55 -1.78 -4.27
N VAL A 59 16.07 -1.11 -3.22
CA VAL A 59 16.81 -0.01 -2.57
C VAL A 59 17.15 -0.35 -1.13
N GLN A 60 18.43 -0.19 -0.78
CA GLN A 60 18.87 -0.06 0.61
C GLN A 60 18.79 1.40 1.05
N TRP A 61 18.35 1.62 2.29
CA TRP A 61 18.30 2.94 2.91
C TRP A 61 19.08 2.92 4.22
N CYS A 62 20.02 3.85 4.38
CA CYS A 62 20.93 3.89 5.54
C CYS A 62 21.59 2.52 5.82
N GLY A 63 22.02 1.82 4.75
CA GLY A 63 22.65 0.50 4.83
C GLY A 63 21.71 -0.66 5.19
N ARG A 64 20.39 -0.46 5.15
CA ARG A 64 19.39 -1.47 5.53
C ARG A 64 18.39 -1.74 4.42
N TRP A 65 17.99 -3.00 4.28
CA TRP A 65 16.80 -3.39 3.54
C TRP A 65 15.57 -3.16 4.43
N LEU A 66 14.70 -2.24 4.01
CA LEU A 66 13.47 -1.93 4.73
C LEU A 66 12.30 -2.72 4.15
N LYS A 67 11.39 -3.15 5.01
CA LYS A 67 10.12 -3.78 4.62
C LYS A 67 9.19 -2.77 3.93
N PRO A 68 8.20 -3.22 3.14
CA PRO A 68 7.25 -2.32 2.49
C PRO A 68 6.56 -1.35 3.45
N GLU A 69 6.20 -1.81 4.65
CA GLU A 69 5.53 -1.00 5.67
C GLU A 69 6.43 0.13 6.18
N GLN A 70 7.74 -0.11 6.26
CA GLN A 70 8.75 0.87 6.68
C GLN A 70 9.02 1.89 5.57
N TRP A 71 9.16 1.43 4.31
CA TRP A 71 9.28 2.32 3.15
C TRP A 71 8.08 3.25 3.00
N LYS A 72 6.87 2.73 3.28
CA LYS A 72 5.65 3.53 3.29
C LYS A 72 5.72 4.69 4.28
N VAL A 73 6.36 4.52 5.45
CA VAL A 73 6.59 5.62 6.41
C VAL A 73 7.43 6.72 5.79
N LEU A 74 8.57 6.34 5.19
CA LEU A 74 9.51 7.28 4.58
C LEU A 74 8.88 8.04 3.41
N LEU A 75 8.17 7.35 2.52
CA LEU A 75 7.55 7.96 1.34
C LEU A 75 6.44 8.93 1.71
N ILE A 76 5.57 8.57 2.67
CA ILE A 76 4.51 9.47 3.14
C ILE A 76 5.11 10.69 3.85
N SER A 77 6.08 10.47 4.74
CA SER A 77 6.74 11.59 5.44
C SER A 77 7.50 12.49 4.47
N GLY A 78 8.22 11.92 3.51
CA GLY A 78 8.95 12.69 2.49
C GLY A 78 8.02 13.47 1.59
N HIS A 79 6.87 12.88 1.21
CA HIS A 79 5.83 13.57 0.44
C HIS A 79 5.20 14.73 1.22
N ALA A 80 4.92 14.55 2.51
CA ALA A 80 4.42 15.61 3.39
C ALA A 80 5.37 16.82 3.38
N VAL A 81 6.66 16.59 3.64
CA VAL A 81 7.68 17.65 3.61
C VAL A 81 7.80 18.29 2.22
N ALA A 82 7.85 17.50 1.14
CA ALA A 82 7.95 18.00 -0.22
C ALA A 82 6.73 18.84 -0.65
N THR A 83 5.57 18.58 -0.05
CA THR A 83 4.34 19.33 -0.29
C THR A 83 4.08 20.42 0.76
N LYS A 84 5.12 20.80 1.51
CA LYS A 84 5.11 21.87 2.53
C LYS A 84 4.14 21.62 3.67
N GLN A 85 3.84 20.36 3.98
CA GLN A 85 3.23 20.01 5.25
C GLN A 85 4.32 19.88 6.31
N GLU A 86 4.01 20.34 7.52
CA GLU A 86 4.91 20.21 8.65
C GLU A 86 5.07 18.75 9.05
N ALA A 87 6.28 18.37 9.45
CA ALA A 87 6.50 17.08 10.08
C ALA A 87 6.07 17.17 11.54
N ASP A 88 5.13 16.33 11.94
CA ASP A 88 4.66 16.23 13.33
C ASP A 88 5.47 15.14 14.04
N VAL A 89 6.43 15.57 14.88
CA VAL A 89 7.31 14.67 15.63
C VAL A 89 7.09 14.86 17.12
N LEU A 90 6.63 13.81 17.79
CA LEU A 90 6.33 13.79 19.21
C LEU A 90 7.28 12.84 19.97
N PRO A 91 7.52 13.07 21.26
CA PRO A 91 8.09 12.05 22.13
C PRO A 91 7.16 10.82 22.18
N GLY A 92 7.73 9.66 21.95
CA GLY A 92 7.07 8.38 22.09
C GLY A 92 6.94 7.96 23.54
N LEU A 93 6.33 6.81 23.75
CA LEU A 93 6.01 6.32 25.09
C LEU A 93 7.28 6.01 25.90
N GLU A 94 8.40 5.73 25.23
CA GLU A 94 9.71 5.44 25.84
C GLU A 94 10.72 6.56 25.58
N GLY A 95 10.25 7.77 25.22
CA GLY A 95 11.10 8.95 24.97
C GLY A 95 11.79 8.98 23.60
N GLU A 96 11.46 8.04 22.71
CA GLU A 96 11.95 8.03 21.33
C GLU A 96 11.26 9.10 20.46
N CYS A 97 11.89 9.56 19.37
CA CYS A 97 11.22 10.47 18.45
C CYS A 97 10.25 9.69 17.54
N VAL A 98 8.96 10.00 17.60
CA VAL A 98 7.91 9.37 16.79
C VAL A 98 7.32 10.38 15.81
N ASN A 99 7.39 10.06 14.52
CA ASN A 99 6.75 10.85 13.48
C ASN A 99 5.28 10.43 13.31
N ILE A 100 4.37 11.33 13.68
CA ILE A 100 2.92 11.22 13.50
C ILE A 100 2.57 11.69 12.09
N ARG A 101 2.46 10.71 11.19
CA ARG A 101 2.17 10.98 9.77
C ARG A 101 0.71 10.70 9.43
N GLU A 102 0.24 11.31 8.34
CA GLU A 102 -1.06 11.01 7.78
C GLU A 102 -1.18 9.53 7.36
N SER A 103 -2.37 8.96 7.60
CA SER A 103 -2.68 7.60 7.14
C SER A 103 -3.04 7.62 5.66
N SER A 104 -2.32 6.84 4.84
CA SER A 104 -2.66 6.72 3.41
C SER A 104 -4.07 6.14 3.18
N ALA A 105 -4.65 5.46 4.17
CA ALA A 105 -6.02 4.96 4.11
C ALA A 105 -7.07 6.07 4.23
N GLN A 106 -6.69 7.21 4.82
CA GLN A 106 -7.53 8.40 4.99
C GLN A 106 -7.25 9.49 3.94
N MET A 107 -6.24 9.31 3.09
CA MET A 107 -5.93 10.26 2.02
C MET A 107 -7.07 10.37 1.00
N SER A 108 -7.31 11.60 0.56
CA SER A 108 -8.16 11.85 -0.61
C SER A 108 -7.52 11.27 -1.88
N VAL A 109 -8.33 11.04 -2.91
CA VAL A 109 -7.87 10.60 -4.25
C VAL A 109 -6.78 11.53 -4.79
N LYS A 110 -6.95 12.85 -4.61
CA LYS A 110 -5.97 13.86 -5.04
C LYS A 110 -4.65 13.76 -4.26
N ARG A 111 -4.73 13.56 -2.93
CA ARG A 111 -3.54 13.41 -2.08
C ARG A 111 -2.76 12.14 -2.42
N MET A 112 -3.47 11.03 -2.62
CA MET A 112 -2.88 9.75 -3.04
C MET A 112 -2.23 9.85 -4.43
N ALA A 113 -2.88 10.51 -5.40
CA ALA A 113 -2.30 10.74 -6.71
C ALA A 113 -0.97 11.51 -6.63
N SER A 114 -0.93 12.57 -5.80
CA SER A 114 0.29 13.35 -5.55
C SER A 114 1.38 12.52 -4.86
N LEU A 115 1.03 11.64 -3.92
CA LEU A 115 1.96 10.73 -3.27
C LEU A 115 2.57 9.73 -4.28
N ILE A 116 1.75 9.18 -5.18
CA ILE A 116 2.20 8.26 -6.24
C ILE A 116 3.18 8.97 -7.17
N GLU A 117 2.90 10.21 -7.56
CA GLU A 117 3.78 11.02 -8.39
C GLU A 117 5.13 11.27 -7.70
N TYR A 118 5.10 11.74 -6.45
CA TYR A 118 6.31 11.90 -5.62
C TYR A 118 7.13 10.62 -5.52
N THR A 119 6.46 9.49 -5.24
CA THR A 119 7.10 8.18 -5.11
C THR A 119 7.72 7.73 -6.43
N THR A 120 7.05 8.01 -7.56
CA THR A 120 7.56 7.69 -8.89
C THR A 120 8.85 8.45 -9.16
N SER A 121 8.84 9.78 -8.95
CA SER A 121 10.02 10.62 -9.17
C SER A 121 11.20 10.17 -8.30
N TRP A 122 10.98 9.97 -7.00
CA TRP A 122 12.02 9.51 -6.08
C TRP A 122 12.58 8.13 -6.48
N ALA A 123 11.71 7.19 -6.87
CA ALA A 123 12.12 5.84 -7.24
C ALA A 123 12.92 5.81 -8.56
N VAL A 124 12.53 6.64 -9.54
CA VAL A 124 13.26 6.80 -10.80
C VAL A 124 14.65 7.38 -10.55
N GLU A 125 14.78 8.38 -9.68
CA GLU A 125 16.09 8.92 -9.26
C GLU A 125 16.98 7.87 -8.60
N LYS A 126 16.39 6.87 -7.93
CA LYS A 126 17.11 5.73 -7.33
C LYS A 126 17.31 4.54 -8.28
N GLY A 127 16.91 4.66 -9.55
CA GLY A 127 17.06 3.60 -10.54
C GLY A 127 16.14 2.40 -10.34
N VAL A 128 15.05 2.55 -9.60
CA VAL A 128 14.08 1.48 -9.34
C VAL A 128 13.31 1.16 -10.63
N ARG A 129 13.16 -0.13 -10.93
CA ARG A 129 12.34 -0.62 -12.03
C ARG A 129 11.00 -1.11 -11.48
N PHE A 130 9.92 -0.44 -11.83
CA PHE A 130 8.58 -0.87 -11.43
C PHE A 130 8.14 -2.09 -12.25
N THR A 131 7.57 -3.09 -11.56
CA THR A 131 6.89 -4.19 -12.23
C THR A 131 5.53 -3.69 -12.70
N ASP A 132 5.36 -3.49 -14.01
CA ASP A 132 4.08 -3.07 -14.57
C ASP A 132 3.11 -4.25 -14.54
N ARG A 133 2.40 -4.43 -13.42
CA ARG A 133 1.24 -5.31 -13.33
C ARG A 133 0.03 -4.63 -13.97
N ARG A 134 0.10 -4.34 -15.26
CA ARG A 134 -1.11 -4.14 -16.07
C ARG A 134 -1.70 -5.53 -16.33
N TYR A 135 -2.65 -5.91 -15.49
CA TYR A 135 -3.61 -7.03 -15.68
C TYR A 135 -3.08 -8.21 -16.49
N GLU A 136 -2.55 -9.22 -15.80
CA GLU A 136 -2.78 -10.61 -16.19
C GLU A 136 -4.03 -11.13 -15.47
#